data_AF-A0A853APW6-F1
#
_entry.id   AF-A0A853APW6-F1
#
_cell.length_a   1.000
_cell.length_b   1.000
_cell.length_c   1.000
_cell.angle_alpha   90.00
_cell.angle_beta   90.00
_cell.angle_gamma   90.00
#
_symmetry.space_group_name_H-M   'P 1'
#
loop_
_entity.id
_entity.type
_entity.pdbx_description
1 polymer ?
#
loop_
_entity_poly.entity_id
_entity_poly.type
_entity_poly.pdbx_seq_one_letter_code
_entity_poly.pdbx_strand_id
1 'polypeptide(L)'
;MDGSWVQVLVALVAGAVGAGVVLVVRLGRRRAEPPRPQPRPDPVPPVEVRPPDCWVRELRRCEQAVHRAARAVDAVSSTPARQNLQAVVRRMGAELPDARALAELGCGLASTGSDAARRVREQLEDAAVRFGAVTDHVVAVVSDLVTDPDLSRVQQEVTALRAQFPLLRPMSAVLNPTPAPTSTPDRSLLPA
;
A
#
# COMPACT_ATOMS: atom_id res chain seq x y z
N MET A 1 12.92 -1.34 38.88
CA MET A 1 13.53 -0.93 37.61
C MET A 1 12.69 -1.48 36.45
N ASP A 2 11.86 -0.76 35.69
CA ASP A 2 11.35 0.61 35.72
C ASP A 2 10.07 0.66 34.85
N GLY A 3 8.89 0.57 35.47
CA GLY A 3 7.59 0.82 34.82
C GLY A 3 7.30 2.31 34.58
N SER A 4 8.20 3.18 35.04
CA SER A 4 8.16 4.63 34.90
C SER A 4 8.42 5.08 33.46
N TRP A 5 9.22 4.36 32.68
CA TRP A 5 9.50 4.69 31.27
C TRP A 5 8.25 4.63 30.38
N VAL A 6 7.35 3.69 30.66
CA VAL A 6 6.10 3.52 29.90
C VAL A 6 5.14 4.67 30.20
N GLN A 7 5.10 5.16 31.45
CA GLN A 7 4.24 6.29 31.82
C GLN A 7 4.73 7.62 31.23
N VAL A 8 6.05 7.82 31.13
CA VAL A 8 6.62 9.01 30.46
C VAL A 8 6.31 8.98 28.96
N LEU A 9 6.37 7.80 28.32
CA LEU A 9 6.09 7.66 26.89
C LEU A 9 4.61 7.86 26.56
N VAL A 10 3.70 7.39 27.42
CA VAL A 10 2.25 7.63 27.28
C VAL A 10 1.90 9.10 27.52
N ALA A 11 2.53 9.76 28.49
CA ALA A 11 2.32 11.19 28.75
C ALA A 11 2.83 12.07 27.59
N LEU A 12 3.94 11.69 26.93
CA LEU A 12 4.51 12.44 25.83
C LEU A 12 3.70 12.32 24.53
N VAL A 13 3.09 11.16 24.27
CA VAL A 13 2.19 10.96 23.13
C VAL A 13 0.82 11.62 23.36
N ALA A 14 0.33 11.65 24.61
CA ALA A 14 -0.90 12.36 24.95
C ALA A 14 -0.75 13.89 24.95
N GLY A 15 0.45 14.42 25.22
CA GLY A 15 0.72 15.85 25.26
C GLY A 15 0.97 16.54 23.91
N ALA A 16 1.19 15.79 22.82
CA ALA A 16 1.62 16.36 21.52
C ALA A 16 0.49 16.57 20.49
N VAL A 17 -0.77 16.22 20.80
CA VAL A 17 -1.90 16.33 19.85
C VAL A 17 -2.82 17.54 20.14
N GLY A 18 -2.49 18.35 21.15
CA GLY A 18 -3.33 19.43 21.67
C GLY A 18 -2.90 20.85 21.32
N ALA A 19 -2.41 21.15 20.11
CA ALA A 19 -2.30 22.53 19.63
C ALA A 19 -2.11 22.58 18.10
N GLY A 20 -3.19 22.80 17.34
CA GLY A 20 -3.07 23.01 15.90
C GLY A 20 -4.35 22.88 15.07
N VAL A 21 -5.54 22.96 15.68
CA VAL A 21 -6.80 23.07 14.93
C VAL A 21 -7.55 24.30 15.42
N VAL A 22 -7.15 25.49 14.96
CA VAL A 22 -8.00 26.69 14.99
C VAL A 22 -7.64 27.59 13.80
N LEU A 23 -8.67 27.93 13.01
CA LEU A 23 -8.76 29.01 12.00
C LEU A 23 -7.92 28.79 10.71
N VAL A 24 -8.46 28.79 9.48
CA VAL A 24 -9.46 29.70 8.90
C VAL A 24 -10.15 29.02 7.70
N VAL A 25 -11.45 28.69 7.85
CA VAL A 25 -12.40 28.65 6.74
C VAL A 25 -13.37 29.80 6.98
N ARG A 26 -13.06 30.96 6.40
CA ARG A 26 -13.99 32.02 5.98
C ARG A 26 -13.17 33.26 5.66
N LEU A 27 -13.08 33.60 4.38
CA LEU A 27 -13.48 34.91 3.87
C LEU A 27 -13.54 34.85 2.34
N GLY A 28 -14.66 34.34 1.84
CA GLY A 28 -15.15 34.83 0.55
C GLY A 28 -15.64 36.26 0.72
N ARG A 29 -15.51 37.04 -0.37
CA ARG A 29 -16.11 38.35 -0.69
C ARG A 29 -15.32 39.63 -0.36
N ARG A 30 -14.94 40.27 -1.50
CA ARG A 30 -14.90 41.70 -1.83
C ARG A 30 -13.61 42.48 -1.53
N ARG A 31 -12.86 42.76 -2.61
CA ARG A 31 -12.83 44.11 -3.20
C ARG A 31 -12.31 44.05 -4.64
N ALA A 32 -13.09 44.63 -5.55
CA ALA A 32 -12.60 45.01 -6.88
C ALA A 32 -11.65 46.20 -6.67
N GLU A 33 -10.41 46.06 -7.15
CA GLU A 33 -9.39 47.10 -7.18
C GLU A 33 -9.11 47.46 -8.67
N PRO A 34 -8.91 48.74 -9.02
CA PRO A 34 -8.74 49.16 -10.40
C PRO A 34 -7.44 48.60 -11.01
N PRO A 35 -7.42 48.28 -12.32
CA PRO A 35 -6.28 47.63 -12.94
C PRO A 35 -5.08 48.58 -13.03
N ARG A 36 -4.02 48.29 -12.27
CA ARG A 36 -2.68 48.79 -12.58
C ARG A 36 -2.13 48.04 -13.79
N PRO A 37 -1.39 48.69 -14.71
CA PRO A 37 -0.76 48.00 -15.84
C PRO A 37 0.26 46.99 -15.30
N GLN A 38 -0.02 45.69 -15.41
CA GLN A 38 0.96 44.66 -15.12
C GLN A 38 1.99 44.59 -16.27
N PRO A 39 3.29 44.50 -15.96
CA PRO A 39 4.29 44.05 -16.93
C PRO A 39 3.88 42.68 -17.44
N ARG A 40 3.90 42.49 -18.77
CA ARG A 40 3.60 41.21 -19.41
C ARG A 40 4.49 40.13 -18.78
N PRO A 41 3.93 39.04 -18.22
CA PRO A 41 4.72 37.89 -17.83
C PRO A 41 5.41 37.34 -19.07
N ASP A 42 6.73 37.17 -18.99
CA ASP A 42 7.46 36.37 -19.97
C ASP A 42 6.82 34.98 -20.06
N PRO A 43 6.77 34.37 -21.26
CA PRO A 43 6.22 33.03 -21.42
C PRO A 43 7.04 32.06 -20.59
N VAL A 44 6.46 31.64 -19.45
CA VAL A 44 6.96 30.52 -18.66
C VAL A 44 7.06 29.32 -19.61
N PRO A 45 8.24 28.70 -19.79
CA PRO A 45 8.34 27.50 -20.61
C PRO A 45 7.33 26.48 -20.07
N PRO A 46 6.62 25.74 -20.94
CA PRO A 46 5.68 24.74 -20.49
C PRO A 46 6.42 23.79 -19.55
N VAL A 47 6.05 23.82 -18.27
CA VAL A 47 6.48 22.80 -17.31
C VAL A 47 6.00 21.49 -17.92
N GLU A 48 6.94 20.66 -18.38
CA GLU A 48 6.64 19.31 -18.78
C GLU A 48 5.96 18.64 -17.59
N VAL A 49 4.63 18.52 -17.66
CA VAL A 49 3.85 17.77 -16.70
C VAL A 49 4.26 16.32 -16.90
N ARG A 50 5.35 15.91 -16.23
CA ARG A 50 5.79 14.53 -16.21
C ARG A 50 4.58 13.73 -15.73
N PRO A 51 4.04 12.80 -16.54
CA PRO A 51 2.91 11.98 -16.13
C PRO A 51 3.23 11.38 -14.76
N PRO A 52 2.28 11.30 -13.82
CA PRO A 52 2.54 10.69 -12.52
C PRO A 52 3.24 9.36 -12.74
N ASP A 53 4.45 9.21 -12.21
CA ASP A 53 5.26 8.01 -12.39
C ASP A 53 4.39 6.82 -11.97
N CYS A 54 4.07 5.94 -12.93
CA CYS A 54 3.13 4.84 -12.73
C CYS A 54 3.50 3.97 -11.52
N TRP A 55 4.79 3.91 -11.20
CA TRP A 55 5.39 3.34 -10.00
C TRP A 55 4.82 3.88 -8.70
N VAL A 56 4.78 5.20 -8.55
CA VAL A 56 4.27 5.89 -7.36
C VAL A 56 2.77 5.64 -7.22
N ARG A 57 2.05 5.54 -8.34
CA ARG A 57 0.63 5.23 -8.34
C ARG A 57 0.36 3.83 -7.76
N GLU A 58 1.07 2.80 -8.22
CA GLU A 58 0.86 1.44 -7.71
C GLU A 58 1.32 1.29 -6.26
N LEU A 59 2.45 1.90 -5.89
CA LEU A 59 2.89 1.95 -4.48
C LEU A 59 1.84 2.60 -3.58
N ARG A 60 1.28 3.75 -3.98
CA ARG A 60 0.21 4.42 -3.23
C ARG A 60 -1.03 3.55 -3.09
N ARG A 61 -1.36 2.71 -4.07
CA ARG A 61 -2.47 1.76 -3.96
C ARG A 61 -2.19 0.71 -2.88
N CYS A 62 -0.99 0.15 -2.84
CA CYS A 62 -0.58 -0.77 -1.76
C CYS A 62 -0.69 -0.09 -0.39
N GLU A 63 -0.13 1.12 -0.24
CA GLU A 63 -0.19 1.87 1.01
C GLU A 63 -1.63 2.18 1.41
N GLN A 64 -2.45 2.65 0.48
CA GLN A 64 -3.85 2.97 0.73
C GLN A 64 -4.65 1.73 1.16
N ALA A 65 -4.38 0.56 0.57
CA ALA A 65 -4.99 -0.70 0.96
C ALA A 65 -4.69 -1.03 2.43
N VAL A 66 -3.43 -0.97 2.84
CA VAL A 66 -3.02 -1.19 4.25
C VAL A 66 -3.69 -0.19 5.20
N HIS A 67 -3.75 1.09 4.82
CA HIS A 67 -4.40 2.12 5.65
C HIS A 67 -5.91 1.89 5.80
N ARG A 68 -6.59 1.44 4.73
CA ARG A 68 -8.01 1.09 4.79
C ARG A 68 -8.25 -0.12 5.69
N ALA A 69 -7.43 -1.16 5.57
CA ALA A 69 -7.50 -2.33 6.44
C ALA A 69 -7.30 -1.94 7.91
N ALA A 70 -6.28 -1.12 8.21
CA ALA A 70 -6.03 -0.61 9.56
C ALA A 70 -7.26 0.13 10.14
N ARG A 71 -7.84 1.05 9.37
CA ARG A 71 -9.04 1.80 9.77
C ARG A 71 -10.25 0.91 10.02
N ALA A 72 -10.45 -0.12 9.20
CA ALA A 72 -11.53 -1.07 9.40
C ALA A 72 -11.34 -1.86 10.71
N VAL A 73 -10.11 -2.33 10.97
CA VAL A 73 -9.78 -3.06 12.20
C VAL A 73 -9.91 -2.19 13.45
N ASP A 74 -9.57 -0.91 13.37
CA ASP A 74 -9.73 0.03 14.50
C ASP A 74 -11.20 0.24 14.89
N ALA A 75 -12.13 0.10 13.94
CA ALA A 75 -13.57 0.21 14.20
C ALA A 75 -14.16 -1.01 14.94
N VAL A 76 -13.40 -2.11 15.07
CA VAL A 76 -13.84 -3.32 15.77
C VAL A 76 -13.88 -3.08 17.29
N SER A 77 -15.06 -3.27 17.89
CA SER A 77 -15.28 -3.12 19.34
C SER A 77 -14.64 -4.26 20.15
N SER A 78 -14.64 -5.48 19.61
CA SER A 78 -14.08 -6.66 20.27
C SER A 78 -12.54 -6.64 20.28
N THR A 79 -11.96 -6.47 21.47
CA THR A 79 -10.50 -6.48 21.68
C THR A 79 -9.79 -7.73 21.12
N PRO A 80 -10.25 -8.97 21.36
CA PRO A 80 -9.55 -10.15 20.83
C PRO A 80 -9.63 -10.25 19.30
N ALA A 81 -10.77 -9.93 18.69
CA ALA A 81 -10.92 -9.92 17.23
C ALA A 81 -10.02 -8.84 16.60
N ARG A 82 -10.03 -7.63 17.17
CA ARG A 82 -9.18 -6.52 16.76
C ARG A 82 -7.69 -6.87 16.83
N GLN A 83 -7.22 -7.46 17.92
CA GLN A 83 -5.80 -7.86 18.06
C GLN A 83 -5.37 -8.87 16.99
N ASN A 84 -6.23 -9.84 16.68
CA ASN A 84 -5.99 -10.85 15.66
C ASN A 84 -5.90 -10.25 14.25
N LEU A 85 -6.85 -9.39 13.89
CA LEU A 85 -6.85 -8.69 12.60
C LEU A 85 -5.69 -7.69 12.50
N GLN A 86 -5.33 -7.02 13.60
CA GLN A 86 -4.20 -6.09 13.65
C GLN A 86 -2.87 -6.80 13.44
N ALA A 87 -2.75 -8.09 13.80
CA ALA A 87 -1.58 -8.90 13.42
C ALA A 87 -1.48 -9.08 11.90
N VAL A 88 -2.61 -9.24 11.19
CA VAL A 88 -2.61 -9.31 9.72
C VAL A 88 -2.23 -7.98 9.10
N VAL A 89 -2.84 -6.88 9.54
CA VAL A 89 -2.51 -5.52 9.06
C VAL A 89 -1.04 -5.19 9.31
N ARG A 90 -0.49 -5.57 10.47
CA ARG A 90 0.95 -5.42 10.75
C ARG A 90 1.81 -6.19 9.76
N ARG A 91 1.41 -7.42 9.41
CA ARG A 91 2.12 -8.22 8.41
C ARG A 91 2.02 -7.63 7.00
N MET A 92 0.86 -7.08 6.61
CA MET A 92 0.74 -6.33 5.36
C MET A 92 1.65 -5.10 5.36
N GLY A 93 1.69 -4.35 6.46
CA GLY A 93 2.56 -3.18 6.61
C GLY A 93 4.05 -3.51 6.54
N ALA A 94 4.46 -4.71 6.99
CA ALA A 94 5.84 -5.17 6.92
C ALA A 94 6.31 -5.47 5.48
N GLU A 95 5.39 -5.67 4.53
CA GLU A 95 5.68 -5.91 3.11
C GLU A 95 5.76 -4.60 2.30
N LEU A 96 5.33 -3.47 2.86
CA LEU A 96 5.40 -2.16 2.17
C LEU A 96 6.83 -1.69 1.85
N PRO A 97 7.84 -1.88 2.72
CA PRO A 97 9.23 -1.56 2.37
C PRO A 97 9.72 -2.27 1.11
N ASP A 98 9.32 -3.54 0.92
CA ASP A 98 9.69 -4.30 -0.27
C ASP A 98 8.97 -3.77 -1.53
N ALA A 99 7.70 -3.37 -1.40
CA ALA A 99 6.98 -2.69 -2.48
C ALA A 99 7.60 -1.32 -2.84
N ARG A 100 8.12 -0.58 -1.85
CA ARG A 100 8.87 0.68 -2.07
C ARG A 100 10.17 0.42 -2.80
N ALA A 101 10.93 -0.60 -2.38
CA ALA A 101 12.16 -1.00 -3.06
C ALA A 101 11.91 -1.38 -4.53
N LEU A 102 10.84 -2.13 -4.81
CA LEU A 102 10.43 -2.43 -6.20
C LEU A 102 10.08 -1.17 -7.00
N ALA A 103 9.35 -0.22 -6.42
CA ALA A 103 9.03 1.03 -7.09
C ALA A 103 10.28 1.88 -7.37
N GLU A 104 11.21 1.97 -6.42
CA GLU A 104 12.49 2.69 -6.59
C GLU A 104 13.37 2.04 -7.67
N LEU A 105 13.46 0.71 -7.67
CA LEU A 105 14.14 -0.07 -8.71
C LEU A 105 13.49 0.17 -10.08
N GLY A 106 12.16 0.15 -10.15
CA GLY A 106 11.40 0.43 -11.37
C GLY A 106 11.69 1.83 -11.92
N CYS A 107 11.71 2.84 -11.06
CA CYS A 107 12.09 4.21 -11.42
C CYS A 107 13.52 4.30 -11.95
N GLY A 108 14.48 3.62 -11.30
CA GLY A 108 15.88 3.57 -11.77
C GLY A 108 16.00 2.92 -13.14
N LEU A 109 15.31 1.80 -13.35
CA LEU A 109 15.34 1.04 -14.61
C LEU A 109 14.57 1.74 -15.74
N ALA A 110 13.56 2.56 -15.45
CA ALA A 110 12.76 3.26 -16.46
C ALA A 110 13.62 4.15 -17.37
N SER A 111 14.72 4.71 -16.85
CA SER A 111 15.67 5.52 -17.62
C SER A 111 16.39 4.73 -18.72
N THR A 112 16.46 3.40 -18.60
CA THR A 112 17.17 2.50 -19.53
C THR A 112 16.24 1.80 -20.53
N GLY A 113 14.92 1.97 -20.41
CA GLY A 113 13.95 1.34 -21.32
C GLY A 113 13.95 -0.20 -21.31
N SER A 114 14.49 -0.81 -20.25
CA SER A 114 14.73 -2.25 -20.17
C SER A 114 13.45 -3.07 -19.99
N ASP A 115 13.41 -4.28 -20.56
CA ASP A 115 12.40 -5.30 -20.23
C ASP A 115 12.31 -5.59 -18.73
N ALA A 116 13.40 -5.40 -17.99
CA ALA A 116 13.40 -5.50 -16.53
C ALA A 116 12.45 -4.49 -15.89
N ALA A 117 12.38 -3.24 -16.39
CA ALA A 117 11.43 -2.24 -15.91
C ALA A 117 9.99 -2.70 -16.16
N ARG A 118 9.69 -3.28 -17.32
CA ARG A 118 8.34 -3.81 -17.58
C ARG A 118 7.95 -4.91 -16.60
N ARG A 119 8.85 -5.85 -16.29
CA ARG A 119 8.59 -6.95 -15.33
C ARG A 119 8.39 -6.45 -13.90
N VAL A 120 9.23 -5.51 -13.46
CA VAL A 120 9.08 -4.89 -12.13
C VAL A 120 7.75 -4.16 -12.02
N ARG A 121 7.29 -3.52 -13.11
CA ARG A 121 5.96 -2.89 -13.16
C ARG A 121 4.83 -3.91 -13.03
N GLU A 122 4.87 -4.97 -13.83
CA GLU A 122 3.88 -6.06 -13.77
C GLU A 122 3.83 -6.70 -12.36
N GLN A 123 4.98 -6.86 -11.71
CA GLN A 123 5.05 -7.36 -10.33
C GLN A 123 4.42 -6.38 -9.32
N LEU A 124 4.68 -5.08 -9.45
CA LEU A 124 4.12 -4.07 -8.55
C LEU A 124 2.60 -3.92 -8.73
N GLU A 125 2.11 -4.07 -9.97
CA GLU A 125 0.68 -4.13 -10.28
C GLU A 125 0.01 -5.38 -9.67
N ASP A 126 0.60 -6.57 -9.83
CA ASP A 126 0.15 -7.83 -9.19
C ASP A 126 0.13 -7.69 -7.66
N ALA A 127 1.16 -7.07 -7.09
CA ALA A 127 1.21 -6.76 -5.66
C ALA A 127 0.04 -5.87 -5.24
N ALA A 128 -0.19 -4.74 -5.92
CA ALA A 128 -1.27 -3.82 -5.59
C ALA A 128 -2.65 -4.51 -5.61
N VAL A 129 -2.88 -5.42 -6.57
CA VAL A 129 -4.11 -6.23 -6.62
C VAL A 129 -4.24 -7.14 -5.40
N ARG A 130 -3.17 -7.83 -5.00
CA ARG A 130 -3.18 -8.73 -3.82
C ARG A 130 -3.39 -7.96 -2.52
N PHE A 131 -2.73 -6.82 -2.35
CA PHE A 131 -2.96 -5.93 -1.19
C PHE A 131 -4.42 -5.47 -1.11
N GLY A 132 -5.01 -5.14 -2.26
CA GLY A 132 -6.43 -4.83 -2.38
C GLY A 132 -7.31 -6.00 -1.94
N ALA A 133 -7.10 -7.19 -2.50
CA ALA A 133 -7.90 -8.37 -2.17
C ALA A 133 -7.85 -8.76 -0.69
N VAL A 134 -6.67 -8.71 -0.06
CA VAL A 134 -6.55 -8.94 1.39
C VAL A 134 -7.29 -7.87 2.19
N THR A 135 -7.19 -6.60 1.77
CA THR A 135 -7.91 -5.49 2.41
C THR A 135 -9.42 -5.69 2.33
N ASP A 136 -9.94 -6.03 1.15
CA ASP A 136 -11.37 -6.27 0.94
C ASP A 136 -11.87 -7.43 1.80
N HIS A 137 -11.07 -8.49 1.94
CA HIS A 137 -11.39 -9.59 2.83
C HIS A 137 -11.37 -9.18 4.31
N VAL A 138 -10.37 -8.40 4.76
CA VAL A 138 -10.35 -7.85 6.14
C VAL A 138 -11.61 -7.02 6.40
N VAL A 139 -11.99 -6.16 5.46
CA VAL A 139 -13.20 -5.32 5.57
C VAL A 139 -14.47 -6.18 5.63
N ALA A 140 -14.55 -7.26 4.83
CA ALA A 140 -15.66 -8.20 4.87
C ALA A 140 -15.76 -8.90 6.24
N VAL A 141 -14.65 -9.43 6.76
CA VAL A 141 -14.60 -10.07 8.10
C VAL A 141 -15.00 -9.09 9.20
N VAL A 142 -14.57 -7.82 9.12
CA VAL A 142 -14.98 -6.78 10.06
C VAL A 142 -16.48 -6.52 9.97
N SER A 143 -17.04 -6.44 8.76
CA SER A 143 -18.48 -6.26 8.54
C SER A 143 -19.30 -7.43 9.07
N ASP A 144 -18.83 -8.66 8.85
CA ASP A 144 -19.45 -9.88 9.35
C ASP A 144 -19.43 -9.90 10.88
N LEU A 145 -18.31 -9.56 11.51
CA LEU A 145 -18.19 -9.47 12.98
C LEU A 145 -19.15 -8.44 13.60
N VAL A 146 -19.42 -7.33 12.90
CA VAL A 146 -20.39 -6.31 13.35
C VAL A 146 -21.82 -6.84 13.25
N THR A 147 -22.09 -7.69 12.27
CA THR A 147 -23.43 -8.27 12.02
C THR A 147 -23.70 -9.48 12.91
N ASP A 148 -22.71 -10.36 13.06
CA ASP A 148 -22.74 -11.59 13.84
C ASP A 148 -21.39 -11.80 14.55
N PRO A 149 -21.30 -11.57 15.87
CA PRO A 149 -20.05 -11.61 16.62
C PRO A 149 -19.62 -13.05 16.97
N ASP A 150 -19.49 -13.95 15.98
CA ASP A 150 -18.91 -15.27 16.17
C ASP A 150 -17.38 -15.25 16.09
N LEU A 151 -16.74 -15.25 17.27
CA LEU A 151 -15.29 -15.23 17.42
C LEU A 151 -14.59 -16.49 16.87
N SER A 152 -15.27 -17.64 16.83
CA SER A 152 -14.68 -18.90 16.37
C SER A 152 -14.46 -18.88 14.86
N ARG A 153 -15.46 -18.36 14.14
CA ARG A 153 -15.43 -18.19 12.69
C ARG A 153 -14.36 -17.19 12.26
N VAL A 154 -14.25 -16.07 12.98
CA VAL A 154 -13.22 -15.04 12.71
C VAL A 154 -11.81 -15.59 12.91
N GLN A 155 -11.58 -16.48 13.87
CA GLN A 155 -10.26 -17.13 14.02
C GLN A 155 -9.90 -18.03 12.83
N GLN A 156 -10.86 -18.76 12.26
CA GLN A 156 -10.64 -19.55 11.05
C GLN A 156 -10.33 -18.66 9.85
N GLU A 157 -11.09 -17.58 9.66
CA GLU A 157 -10.90 -16.62 8.57
C GLU A 157 -9.55 -15.88 8.68
N VAL A 158 -9.16 -15.46 9.89
CA VAL A 158 -7.83 -14.87 10.13
C VAL A 158 -6.71 -15.86 9.85
N THR A 159 -6.91 -17.14 10.16
CA THR A 159 -5.92 -18.19 9.86
C THR A 159 -5.77 -18.38 8.35
N ALA A 160 -6.88 -18.38 7.61
CA ALA A 160 -6.86 -18.41 6.15
C ALA A 160 -6.16 -17.16 5.56
N LEU A 161 -6.36 -15.98 6.13
CA LEU A 161 -5.67 -14.75 5.72
C LEU A 161 -4.16 -14.81 5.95
N ARG A 162 -3.74 -15.36 7.08
CA ARG A 162 -2.31 -15.54 7.37
C ARG A 162 -1.62 -16.50 6.40
N ALA A 163 -2.35 -17.46 5.84
CA ALA A 163 -1.82 -18.39 4.85
C ALA A 163 -1.57 -17.75 3.46
N GLN A 164 -2.12 -16.57 3.19
CA GLN A 164 -1.93 -15.86 1.91
C GLN A 164 -0.57 -15.13 1.81
N PHE A 165 0.23 -15.14 2.89
CA PHE A 165 1.55 -14.54 2.90
C PHE A 165 2.63 -15.54 2.41
N PRO A 166 3.65 -15.08 1.64
CA PRO A 166 3.95 -13.68 1.28
C PRO A 166 3.10 -13.16 0.11
N LEU A 167 2.73 -11.87 0.18
CA LEU A 167 1.95 -11.22 -0.89
C LEU A 167 2.83 -10.85 -2.09
N LEU A 168 4.11 -10.56 -1.83
CA LEU A 168 5.09 -10.27 -2.85
C LEU A 168 5.81 -11.55 -3.28
N ARG A 169 6.02 -11.70 -4.59
CA ARG A 169 7.01 -12.67 -5.07
C ARG A 169 8.41 -12.22 -4.67
N PRO A 170 9.30 -13.14 -4.25
CA PRO A 170 10.68 -12.79 -3.93
C PRO A 170 11.37 -12.17 -5.15
N MET A 171 12.11 -11.09 -4.96
CA MET A 171 12.76 -10.32 -6.04
C MET A 171 13.66 -11.17 -6.95
N SER A 172 14.23 -12.26 -6.41
CA SER A 172 15.02 -13.23 -7.18
C SER A 172 14.24 -13.87 -8.32
N ALA A 173 12.93 -14.11 -8.15
CA ALA A 173 12.08 -14.71 -9.17
C ALA A 173 11.75 -13.75 -10.32
N VAL A 174 11.90 -12.44 -10.12
CA VAL A 174 11.59 -11.42 -11.13
C VAL A 174 12.82 -11.02 -11.93
N LEU A 175 13.99 -11.05 -11.29
CA LEU A 175 15.26 -10.74 -11.95
C LEU A 175 15.85 -11.93 -12.72
N ASN A 176 15.56 -13.17 -12.30
CA ASN A 176 15.97 -14.39 -12.99
C ASN A 176 14.75 -15.30 -13.25
N PRO A 177 14.06 -15.15 -14.39
CA PRO A 177 13.10 -16.16 -14.81
C PRO A 177 13.86 -17.45 -15.09
N THR A 178 13.63 -18.51 -14.32
CA THR A 178 14.04 -19.87 -14.68
C THR A 178 13.53 -20.13 -16.10
N PRO A 179 14.40 -20.45 -17.08
CA PRO A 179 13.94 -20.82 -18.40
C PRO A 179 13.02 -22.02 -18.24
N ALA A 180 11.79 -21.90 -18.72
CA ALA A 180 10.85 -23.01 -18.76
C ALA A 180 11.59 -24.23 -19.35
N PRO A 181 11.45 -25.44 -18.78
CA PRO A 181 12.02 -26.62 -19.39
C PRO A 181 11.39 -26.74 -20.78
N THR A 182 12.18 -26.44 -21.81
CA THR A 182 11.84 -26.72 -23.19
C THR A 182 11.42 -28.17 -23.24
N SER A 183 10.14 -28.40 -23.51
CA SER A 183 9.61 -29.72 -23.78
C SER A 183 10.38 -30.25 -24.98
N THR A 184 11.44 -31.00 -24.70
CA THR A 184 12.10 -31.87 -25.67
C THR A 184 10.99 -32.79 -26.17
N PRO A 185 10.59 -32.73 -27.45
CA PRO A 185 9.70 -33.75 -27.97
C PRO A 185 10.48 -35.05 -27.93
N ASP A 186 10.10 -35.92 -27.00
CA ASP A 186 10.53 -37.30 -26.94
C ASP A 186 10.20 -37.92 -28.29
N ARG A 187 11.22 -38.06 -29.12
CA ARG A 187 11.16 -38.69 -30.43
C ARG A 187 11.10 -40.20 -30.16
N SER A 188 9.91 -40.66 -29.78
CA SER A 188 9.63 -42.08 -29.59
C SER A 188 9.79 -42.81 -30.93
N LEU A 189 10.89 -43.54 -30.98
CA LEU A 189 11.17 -44.77 -31.73
C LEU A 189 9.93 -45.49 -32.27
N LEU A 190 9.86 -45.64 -33.60
CA LEU A 190 9.08 -46.69 -34.27
C LEU A 190 10.05 -47.85 -34.60
N PRO A 191 9.80 -49.08 -34.15
CA PRO A 191 10.45 -50.25 -34.73
C PRO A 191 9.73 -50.66 -36.02
N ALA A 192 10.53 -51.16 -36.97
CA ALA A 192 10.12 -51.72 -38.25
C ALA A 192 9.58 -53.14 -38.12
#